data_AF-A0A358L4T1-F1
#
_entry.id   AF-A0A358L4T1-F1
#
_cell.length_a   1.000
_cell.length_b   1.000
_cell.length_c   1.000
_cell.angle_alpha   90.00
_cell.angle_beta   90.00
_cell.angle_gamma   90.00
#
_symmetry.space_group_name_H-M   'P 1'
#
loop_
_entity.id
_entity.type
_entity.pdbx_description
1 polymer ?
#
loop_
_entity_poly.entity_id
_entity_poly.type
_entity_poly.pdbx_seq_one_letter_code
_entity_poly.pdbx_strand_id
1 'polypeptide(L)'
;ETVLSNLKLEGSSGKALRQCIAAVRRGGIVSVPGVYAGFIHGFLFGDAFDKGLTFKMGQTHVHAYLPDLLKLIEQGHLKPEEIVTHHMPLEEAARGYEIFEKRQEDCRKIILVPGMTSAQATV
;
A
#
# COMPACT_ATOMS: atom_id res chain seq x y z
N GLU A 1 -0.96 -7.89 -18.43
CA GLU A 1 -1.00 -6.41 -18.29
C GLU A 1 -1.63 -5.83 -19.53
N THR A 2 -2.28 -4.66 -19.43
CA THR A 2 -2.71 -3.95 -20.64
C THR A 2 -1.47 -3.36 -21.29
N VAL A 3 -1.36 -3.44 -22.62
CA VAL A 3 -0.25 -2.86 -23.40
C VAL A 3 -0.02 -1.38 -23.05
N LEU A 4 -1.09 -0.65 -22.72
CA LEU A 4 -1.07 0.77 -22.35
C LEU A 4 -0.42 1.06 -20.99
N SER A 5 -0.56 0.17 -19.99
CA SER A 5 0.12 0.32 -18.70
C SER A 5 1.63 0.12 -18.84
N ASN A 6 2.06 -0.82 -19.70
CA ASN A 6 3.49 -1.09 -19.96
C ASN A 6 4.14 0.03 -20.80
N LEU A 7 3.35 0.74 -21.60
CA LEU A 7 3.76 1.94 -22.33
C LEU A 7 3.71 3.23 -21.48
N LYS A 8 3.41 3.14 -20.17
CA LYS A 8 3.23 4.29 -19.25
C LYS A 8 2.18 5.32 -19.72
N LEU A 9 1.26 4.92 -20.60
CA LEU A 9 0.18 5.78 -21.09
C LEU A 9 -1.00 5.83 -20.10
N GLU A 10 -1.08 4.87 -19.19
CA GLU A 10 -2.03 4.85 -18.07
C GLU A 10 -1.32 5.20 -16.77
N GLY A 11 -1.82 6.20 -16.05
CA GLY A 11 -1.27 6.60 -14.74
C GLY A 11 -1.48 5.56 -13.63
N SER A 12 -2.29 4.52 -13.85
CA SER A 12 -2.58 3.48 -12.86
C SER A 12 -3.08 2.17 -13.49
N SER A 13 -2.69 1.04 -12.90
CA SER A 13 -3.08 -0.30 -13.38
C SER A 13 -4.45 -0.74 -12.87
N GLY A 14 -5.38 -1.02 -13.79
CA GLY A 14 -6.71 -1.56 -13.47
C GLY A 14 -6.74 -3.05 -13.09
N LYS A 15 -5.61 -3.77 -13.14
CA LYS A 15 -5.56 -5.24 -12.97
C LYS A 15 -6.15 -5.70 -11.63
N ALA A 16 -5.63 -5.18 -10.53
CA ALA A 16 -6.07 -5.58 -9.19
C ALA A 16 -7.55 -5.22 -8.96
N LEU A 17 -7.97 -4.03 -9.40
CA LEU A 17 -9.35 -3.57 -9.27
C LEU A 17 -10.34 -4.49 -10.00
N ARG A 18 -10.01 -4.92 -11.23
CA ARG A 18 -10.81 -5.90 -11.98
C ARG A 18 -10.92 -7.23 -11.25
N GLN A 19 -9.81 -7.73 -10.68
CA GLN A 19 -9.82 -8.97 -9.90
C GLN A 19 -10.70 -8.84 -8.65
N CYS A 20 -10.63 -7.71 -7.94
CA CYS A 20 -11.50 -7.44 -6.79
C CYS A 20 -12.99 -7.41 -7.17
N ILE A 21 -13.35 -6.73 -8.27
CA ILE A 21 -14.72 -6.69 -8.79
C ILE A 21 -15.22 -8.09 -9.10
N ALA A 22 -14.40 -8.94 -9.72
CA ALA A 22 -14.77 -10.33 -10.02
C ALA A 22 -14.92 -11.21 -8.77
N ALA A 23 -14.02 -11.08 -7.79
CA ALA A 23 -13.94 -11.98 -6.64
C ALA A 23 -14.94 -11.67 -5.51
N VAL A 24 -15.28 -10.40 -5.30
CA VAL A 24 -16.15 -10.01 -4.17
C VAL A 24 -17.56 -10.58 -4.32
N ARG A 25 -18.26 -10.96 -3.24
CA ARG A 25 -19.67 -11.39 -3.35
C ARG A 25 -20.60 -10.26 -3.80
N ARG A 26 -21.80 -10.60 -4.30
CA ARG A 26 -22.88 -9.61 -4.56
C ARG A 26 -23.22 -8.84 -3.26
N GLY A 27 -23.47 -7.54 -3.39
CA GLY A 27 -23.66 -6.60 -2.28
C GLY A 27 -22.41 -6.35 -1.43
N GLY A 28 -21.22 -6.69 -1.93
CA GLY A 28 -19.96 -6.57 -1.20
C GLY A 28 -19.29 -5.20 -1.30
N ILE A 29 -18.21 -5.03 -0.52
CA ILE A 29 -17.42 -3.81 -0.48
C ILE A 29 -16.04 -4.06 -1.10
N VAL A 30 -15.63 -3.21 -2.04
CA VAL A 30 -14.25 -3.13 -2.53
C VAL A 30 -13.58 -1.92 -1.88
N SER A 31 -12.66 -2.18 -0.95
CA SER A 31 -11.84 -1.13 -0.33
C SER A 31 -10.57 -0.89 -1.15
N VAL A 32 -10.31 0.37 -1.50
CA VAL A 32 -9.22 0.80 -2.36
C VAL A 32 -8.35 1.84 -1.62
N PRO A 33 -7.38 1.40 -0.80
CA PRO A 33 -6.41 2.28 -0.16
C PRO A 33 -5.25 2.67 -1.10
N GLY A 34 -5.11 1.99 -2.25
CA GLY A 34 -4.07 2.27 -3.24
C GLY A 34 -4.30 3.58 -3.99
N VAL A 35 -3.21 4.24 -4.38
CA VAL A 35 -3.27 5.49 -5.15
C VAL A 35 -3.60 5.18 -6.61
N TYR A 36 -4.66 5.80 -7.12
CA TYR A 36 -5.04 5.81 -8.52
C TYR A 36 -5.04 7.26 -9.03
N ALA A 37 -4.33 7.52 -10.11
CA ALA A 37 -4.21 8.83 -10.74
C ALA A 37 -4.67 8.78 -12.20
N GLY A 38 -5.50 9.74 -12.60
CA GLY A 38 -6.02 9.83 -13.97
C GLY A 38 -7.04 8.75 -14.32
N PHE A 39 -7.18 8.49 -15.62
CA PHE A 39 -8.15 7.53 -16.14
C PHE A 39 -7.66 6.08 -15.98
N ILE A 40 -8.60 5.18 -15.67
CA ILE A 40 -8.38 3.74 -15.65
C ILE A 40 -9.19 3.12 -16.78
N HIS A 41 -8.53 2.51 -17.76
CA HIS A 41 -9.25 1.80 -18.82
C HIS A 41 -9.77 0.45 -18.37
N GLY A 42 -10.94 0.07 -18.89
CA GLY A 42 -11.59 -1.19 -18.58
C GLY A 42 -12.02 -1.28 -17.12
N PHE A 43 -12.54 -0.18 -16.56
CA PHE A 43 -13.29 -0.24 -15.31
C PHE A 43 -14.60 -1.00 -15.60
N LEU A 44 -14.72 -2.21 -15.05
CA LEU A 44 -15.83 -3.14 -15.29
C LEU A 44 -17.10 -2.66 -14.54
N PHE A 45 -17.58 -1.49 -14.91
CA PHE A 45 -18.67 -0.81 -14.21
C PHE A 45 -19.98 -1.60 -14.29
N GLY A 46 -20.25 -2.25 -15.43
CA GLY A 46 -21.41 -3.14 -15.58
C GLY A 46 -21.40 -4.29 -14.58
N ASP A 47 -20.27 -4.99 -14.44
CA ASP A 47 -20.12 -6.09 -13.48
C ASP A 47 -20.25 -5.60 -12.03
N ALA A 48 -19.68 -4.43 -11.74
CA ALA A 48 -19.82 -3.82 -10.43
C ALA A 48 -21.26 -3.42 -10.11
N PHE A 49 -22.00 -2.94 -11.11
CA PHE A 49 -23.42 -2.59 -10.99
C PHE A 49 -24.30 -3.83 -10.81
N ASP A 50 -24.14 -4.87 -11.65
CA ASP A 50 -24.88 -6.13 -11.51
C ASP A 50 -24.67 -6.77 -10.14
N LYS A 51 -23.44 -6.69 -9.61
CA LYS A 51 -23.12 -7.20 -8.29
C LYS A 51 -23.55 -6.27 -7.15
N GLY A 52 -24.03 -5.06 -7.42
CA GLY A 52 -24.44 -4.10 -6.39
C GLY A 52 -23.30 -3.73 -5.45
N LEU A 53 -22.09 -3.49 -5.99
CA LEU A 53 -20.90 -3.27 -5.17
C LEU A 53 -20.83 -1.85 -4.59
N THR A 54 -20.29 -1.74 -3.37
CA THR A 54 -19.86 -0.47 -2.78
C THR A 54 -18.36 -0.33 -2.90
N PHE A 55 -17.88 0.81 -3.39
CA PHE A 55 -16.46 1.14 -3.36
C PHE A 55 -16.15 2.11 -2.21
N LYS A 56 -15.11 1.82 -1.43
CA LYS A 56 -14.60 2.70 -0.37
C LYS A 56 -13.14 3.03 -0.67
N MET A 57 -12.85 4.30 -0.95
CA MET A 57 -11.57 4.74 -1.50
C MET A 57 -11.18 6.12 -0.96
N GLY A 58 -9.91 6.49 -1.17
CA GLY A 58 -9.38 7.80 -0.81
C GLY A 58 -8.09 7.71 -0.02
N GLN A 59 -7.53 8.86 0.33
CA GLN A 59 -6.41 8.94 1.26
C GLN A 59 -6.87 8.48 2.65
N THR A 60 -5.97 7.85 3.40
CA THR A 60 -6.30 7.37 4.75
C THR A 60 -6.61 8.55 5.67
N HIS A 61 -7.74 8.50 6.38
CA HIS A 61 -8.10 9.50 7.39
C HIS A 61 -7.31 9.26 8.68
N VAL A 62 -5.99 9.49 8.64
CA VAL A 62 -5.05 9.08 9.71
C VAL A 62 -5.52 9.58 11.08
N HIS A 63 -5.85 10.86 11.21
CA HIS A 63 -6.27 11.44 12.49
C HIS A 63 -7.57 10.85 13.06
N ALA A 64 -8.45 10.31 12.21
CA ALA A 64 -9.68 9.67 12.68
C ALA A 64 -9.40 8.31 13.32
N TYR A 65 -8.37 7.58 12.87
CA TYR A 65 -8.06 6.23 13.35
C TYR A 65 -6.87 6.19 14.33
N LEU A 66 -6.03 7.22 14.33
CA LEU A 66 -4.80 7.27 15.12
C LEU A 66 -5.02 6.99 16.62
N PRO A 67 -6.00 7.59 17.32
CA PRO A 67 -6.18 7.36 18.76
C PRO A 67 -6.51 5.89 19.10
N ASP A 68 -7.41 5.28 18.32
CA ASP A 68 -7.83 3.89 18.55
C ASP A 68 -6.70 2.90 18.23
N LEU A 69 -6.00 3.11 17.11
CA LEU A 69 -4.87 2.27 16.72
C LEU A 69 -3.70 2.37 17.71
N LEU A 70 -3.38 3.57 18.20
CA LEU A 70 -2.35 3.76 19.20
C LEU A 70 -2.68 3.01 20.50
N LYS A 71 -3.92 3.14 20.98
CA LYS A 71 -4.38 2.41 22.17
C LYS A 71 -4.23 0.90 22.02
N LEU A 72 -4.55 0.34 20.84
CA LEU A 72 -4.38 -1.09 20.57
C LEU A 72 -2.91 -1.52 20.56
N ILE A 73 -2.01 -0.64 20.10
CA ILE A 73 -0.55 -0.88 20.15
C ILE A 73 -0.05 -0.87 21.60
N GLU A 74 -0.43 0.14 22.38
CA GLU A 74 -0.04 0.25 23.79
C GLU A 74 -0.54 -0.92 24.64
N GLN A 75 -1.70 -1.48 24.29
CA GLN A 75 -2.27 -2.68 24.92
C GLN A 75 -1.63 -3.99 24.43
N GLY A 76 -0.73 -3.94 23.45
CA GLY A 76 -0.08 -5.11 22.87
C GLY A 76 -0.98 -5.94 21.95
N HIS A 77 -2.16 -5.43 21.58
CA HIS A 77 -3.07 -6.09 20.62
C HIS A 77 -2.62 -5.94 19.17
N LEU A 78 -1.80 -4.92 18.87
CA LEU A 78 -1.18 -4.71 17.57
C LEU A 78 0.34 -4.53 17.73
N LYS A 79 1.10 -5.19 16.85
CA LYS A 79 2.57 -5.14 16.82
C LYS A 79 3.07 -4.70 15.43
N PRO A 80 2.94 -3.41 15.08
CA PRO A 80 3.32 -2.91 13.75
C PRO A 80 4.81 -3.09 13.43
N GLU A 81 5.66 -3.29 14.42
CA GLU A 81 7.08 -3.58 14.26
C GLU A 81 7.35 -4.89 13.51
N GLU A 82 6.41 -5.84 13.47
CA GLU A 82 6.60 -7.14 12.79
C GLU A 82 6.79 -7.03 11.26
N ILE A 83 6.30 -5.94 10.66
CA ILE A 83 6.51 -5.65 9.24
C ILE A 83 7.79 -4.87 8.97
N VAL A 84 8.39 -4.26 10.01
CA VAL A 84 9.66 -3.55 9.90
C VAL A 84 10.76 -4.56 9.68
N THR A 85 11.43 -4.41 8.56
CA THR A 85 12.58 -5.24 8.20
C THR A 85 13.86 -4.51 8.57
N HIS A 86 14.05 -3.28 8.10
CA HIS A 86 15.34 -2.60 8.23
C HIS A 86 15.23 -1.34 9.10
N HIS A 87 16.24 -1.12 9.94
CA HIS A 87 16.49 0.18 10.57
C HIS A 87 17.82 0.73 10.07
N MET A 88 17.80 1.96 9.57
CA MET A 88 18.95 2.56 8.90
C MET A 88 19.14 4.03 9.31
N PRO A 89 20.38 4.54 9.30
CA PRO A 89 20.63 5.96 9.50
C PRO A 89 20.07 6.78 8.32
N LEU A 90 19.75 8.05 8.56
CA LEU A 90 19.13 8.93 7.55
C LEU A 90 20.05 9.14 6.33
N GLU A 91 21.36 9.12 6.55
CA GLU A 91 22.41 9.25 5.55
C GLU A 91 22.36 8.13 4.50
N GLU A 92 21.80 6.96 4.86
CA GLU A 92 21.63 5.82 3.96
C GLU A 92 20.26 5.78 3.25
N ALA A 93 19.46 6.85 3.33
CA ALA A 93 18.13 6.90 2.70
C ALA A 93 18.15 6.48 1.22
N ALA A 94 19.13 6.92 0.44
CA ALA A 94 19.25 6.58 -0.98
C ALA A 94 19.36 5.06 -1.20
N ARG A 95 20.19 4.37 -0.42
CA ARG A 95 20.30 2.90 -0.42
C ARG A 95 18.98 2.26 -0.01
N GLY A 96 18.30 2.80 1.00
CA GLY A 96 17.00 2.30 1.43
C GLY A 96 15.94 2.35 0.31
N TYR A 97 15.88 3.45 -0.44
CA TYR A 97 15.01 3.54 -1.62
C TYR A 97 15.38 2.51 -2.70
N GLU A 98 16.68 2.31 -2.97
CA GLU A 98 17.15 1.33 -3.95
C GLU A 98 16.74 -0.10 -3.58
N ILE A 99 16.96 -0.52 -2.34
CA ILE A 99 16.61 -1.87 -1.85
C ILE A 99 15.09 -2.09 -1.98
N PHE A 100 14.29 -1.10 -1.57
CA PHE A 100 12.82 -1.18 -1.65
C PHE A 100 12.33 -1.26 -3.10
N GLU A 101 12.83 -0.40 -3.98
CA GLU A 101 12.44 -0.37 -5.39
C GLU A 101 12.83 -1.67 -6.12
N LYS A 102 14.07 -2.14 -5.92
CA LYS A 102 14.61 -3.35 -6.54
C LYS A 102 14.17 -4.64 -5.85
N ARG A 103 13.40 -4.55 -4.75
CA ARG A 103 12.91 -5.67 -3.94
C ARG A 103 14.04 -6.60 -3.48
N GLN A 104 15.11 -6.01 -2.99
CA GLN A 104 16.28 -6.72 -2.47
C GLN A 104 16.15 -6.93 -0.96
N GLU A 105 17.00 -7.79 -0.40
CA GLU A 105 17.13 -8.00 1.05
C GLU A 105 15.80 -8.36 1.76
N ASP A 106 14.87 -8.99 1.05
CA ASP A 106 13.49 -9.27 1.52
C ASP A 106 12.81 -8.04 2.17
N CYS A 107 13.15 -6.84 1.70
CA CYS A 107 12.71 -5.58 2.28
C CYS A 107 11.20 -5.39 2.19
N ARG A 108 10.56 -5.22 3.34
CA ARG A 108 9.12 -4.93 3.47
C ARG A 108 8.86 -3.49 3.94
N LYS A 109 9.59 -3.06 4.96
CA LYS A 109 9.50 -1.71 5.54
C LYS A 109 10.85 -1.29 6.10
N ILE A 110 11.25 -0.06 5.78
CA ILE A 110 12.45 0.60 6.28
C ILE A 110 12.02 1.72 7.22
N ILE A 111 12.68 1.83 8.37
CA ILE A 111 12.59 2.97 9.28
C ILE A 111 13.94 3.69 9.26
N LEU A 112 13.92 4.95 8.81
CA LEU A 112 15.08 5.83 8.87
C LEU A 112 15.12 6.48 10.25
N VAL A 113 16.23 6.34 10.96
CA VAL A 113 16.40 6.85 12.33
C VAL A 113 17.42 7.99 12.30
N PRO A 114 16.98 9.27 12.40
CA PRO A 114 17.91 10.39 12.49
C PRO A 114 18.85 10.26 13.69
N GLY A 115 20.15 10.49 13.50
CA GLY A 115 21.17 10.38 14.56
C GLY A 115 21.65 8.97 14.86
N MET A 116 21.12 7.94 14.19
CA MET A 116 21.70 6.59 14.20
C MET A 116 23.03 6.59 13.44
N THR A 117 23.98 5.76 13.86
CA THR A 117 25.22 5.51 13.09
C THR A 117 25.12 4.21 12.32
N SER A 118 25.85 4.06 11.20
CA SER A 118 25.83 2.83 10.38
C SER A 118 26.23 1.57 11.16
N ALA A 119 26.99 1.70 12.25
CA ALA A 119 27.33 0.56 13.12
C ALA A 119 26.14 -0.01 13.90
N GLN A 120 25.03 0.73 13.98
CA GLN A 120 23.80 0.36 14.70
C GLN A 120 22.67 -0.06 13.75
N ALA A 121 22.92 -0.04 12.44
CA ALA A 121 21.94 -0.46 11.44
C ALA A 121 21.62 -1.95 11.61
N THR A 122 20.34 -2.30 11.46
CA THR A 122 19.88 -3.69 11.49
C THR A 122 19.19 -4.02 10.18
N VAL A 123 19.51 -5.20 9.66
CA VAL A 123 18.82 -5.86 8.53
C VAL A 123 17.60 -6.61 9.05
#